data_AF-I2DN65-F1
#
_entry.id   AF-I2DN65-F1
#
_cell.length_a   1.000
_cell.length_b   1.000
_cell.length_c   1.000
_cell.angle_alpha   90.00
_cell.angle_beta   90.00
_cell.angle_gamma   90.00
#
_symmetry.space_group_name_H-M   'P 1'
#
loop_
_entity.id
_entity.type
_entity.pdbx_description
1 polymer ?
#
loop_
_entity_poly.entity_id
_entity_poly.type
_entity_poly.pdbx_seq_one_letter_code
_entity_poly.pdbx_strand_id
1 'polypeptide(L)'
;MRYFTTTDVGQSIRKAFGGYTHILVNRGYTTIKPVFFRSASIADLPVYVWAWWDRASDGQLARWRDRGGVLLDRYTYSDRAGPADVLVFVECPMTMDRLTCSHANTAEYTVIPVPHTWRVHEECIDLRTPRVEDLRTIRSACRGRRLTDEQLESETGIPRQRVTYMRKSLKPVEEWELRPRLAPGAPGLVPA
;
A
#
# COMPACT_ATOMS: atom_id res chain seq x y z
N MET A 1 6.24 -15.24 -12.82
CA MET A 1 6.09 -15.21 -11.35
C MET A 1 5.03 -16.22 -10.94
N ARG A 2 5.25 -17.01 -9.88
CA ARG A 2 4.25 -17.93 -9.32
C ARG A 2 3.51 -17.26 -8.16
N TYR A 3 2.19 -17.46 -8.10
CA TYR A 3 1.36 -16.95 -7.01
C TYR A 3 0.71 -18.10 -6.25
N PHE A 4 0.73 -18.00 -4.92
CA PHE A 4 0.00 -18.89 -4.03
C PHE A 4 -0.96 -18.07 -3.17
N THR A 5 -2.06 -18.69 -2.78
CA THR A 5 -3.02 -18.09 -1.84
C THR A 5 -2.86 -18.70 -0.45
N THR A 6 -3.23 -17.96 0.58
CA THR A 6 -3.21 -18.46 1.96
C THR A 6 -4.29 -17.85 2.84
N THR A 7 -4.76 -18.58 3.84
CA THR A 7 -5.56 -18.03 4.95
C THR A 7 -4.72 -17.85 6.22
N ASP A 8 -3.49 -18.38 6.24
CA ASP A 8 -2.55 -18.28 7.35
C ASP A 8 -1.21 -17.70 6.88
N VAL A 9 -1.07 -16.38 7.06
CA VAL A 9 0.15 -15.64 6.71
C VAL A 9 1.35 -16.12 7.53
N GLY A 10 1.16 -16.42 8.83
CA GLY A 10 2.26 -16.82 9.71
C GLY A 10 2.84 -18.17 9.32
N GLN A 11 1.98 -19.15 9.06
CA GLN A 11 2.40 -20.47 8.57
C GLN A 11 3.09 -20.36 7.19
N SER A 12 2.60 -19.47 6.32
CA SER A 12 3.20 -19.25 5.00
C SER A 12 4.61 -18.66 5.09
N ILE A 13 4.83 -17.71 6.01
CA ILE A 13 6.17 -17.17 6.30
C ILE A 13 7.09 -18.27 6.82
N ARG A 14 6.63 -19.09 7.77
CA ARG A 14 7.43 -20.21 8.32
C ARG A 14 7.80 -21.23 7.24
N LYS A 15 6.85 -21.58 6.38
CA LYS A 15 7.09 -22.50 5.26
C LYS A 15 8.11 -21.94 4.28
N ALA A 16 8.03 -20.63 3.98
CA ALA A 16 9.03 -19.97 3.15
C ALA A 16 10.41 -19.95 3.83
N PHE A 17 10.48 -19.60 5.12
CA PHE A 17 11.72 -19.60 5.90
C PHE A 17 12.38 -20.98 5.98
N GLY A 18 11.60 -22.06 5.99
CA GLY A 18 12.15 -23.43 5.97
C GLY A 18 12.83 -23.83 4.65
N GLY A 19 12.61 -23.09 3.55
CA GLY A 19 13.13 -23.43 2.22
C GLY A 19 13.94 -22.34 1.52
N TYR A 20 13.96 -21.11 2.05
CA TYR A 20 14.56 -19.94 1.39
C TYR A 20 15.28 -19.05 2.40
N THR A 21 16.18 -18.19 1.91
CA THR A 21 17.06 -17.37 2.74
C THR A 21 16.46 -15.99 3.01
N HIS A 22 15.89 -15.33 2.00
CA HIS A 22 15.41 -13.95 2.08
C HIS A 22 13.89 -13.89 1.87
N ILE A 23 13.15 -13.79 2.97
CA ILE A 23 11.69 -13.70 2.97
C ILE A 23 11.28 -12.26 3.22
N LEU A 24 10.60 -11.67 2.25
CA LEU A 24 10.06 -10.33 2.35
C LEU A 24 8.58 -10.39 2.71
N VAL A 25 8.18 -9.65 3.71
CA VAL A 25 6.79 -9.58 4.18
C VAL A 25 6.28 -8.15 3.97
N ASN A 26 5.44 -7.95 2.96
CA ASN A 26 4.83 -6.64 2.73
C ASN A 26 3.74 -6.39 3.79
N ARG A 27 4.04 -5.47 4.70
CA ARG A 27 3.18 -4.99 5.79
C ARG A 27 2.59 -3.61 5.50
N GLY A 28 2.30 -3.33 4.23
CA GLY A 28 1.55 -2.14 3.82
C GLY A 28 0.05 -2.36 3.98
N TYR A 29 -0.53 -2.00 5.13
CA TYR A 29 -1.98 -2.08 5.30
C TYR A 29 -2.68 -0.95 4.54
N THR A 30 -3.72 -1.32 3.79
CA THR A 30 -4.43 -0.43 2.89
C THR A 30 -5.95 -0.55 2.99
N THR A 31 -6.49 -1.65 3.54
CA THR A 31 -7.94 -1.76 3.78
C THR A 31 -8.38 -0.81 4.90
N ILE A 32 -9.65 -0.42 4.85
CA ILE A 32 -10.31 0.44 5.83
C ILE A 32 -10.31 -0.21 7.23
N LYS A 33 -10.37 -1.54 7.26
CA LYS A 33 -10.31 -2.37 8.48
C LYS A 33 -9.12 -3.32 8.35
N PRO A 34 -7.89 -2.87 8.70
CA PRO A 34 -6.69 -3.66 8.49
C PRO A 34 -6.77 -4.98 9.27
N VAL A 35 -6.49 -6.07 8.58
CA VAL A 35 -6.33 -7.38 9.21
C VAL A 35 -4.93 -7.43 9.78
N PHE A 36 -4.79 -7.24 11.10
CA PHE A 36 -3.48 -7.26 11.73
C PHE A 36 -2.88 -8.67 11.72
N PHE A 37 -1.78 -8.82 10.99
CA PHE A 37 -0.89 -9.95 11.15
C PHE A 37 -0.30 -9.96 12.57
N ARG A 38 -0.48 -11.07 13.29
CA ARG A 38 0.09 -11.28 14.63
C ARG A 38 1.58 -11.62 14.49
N SER A 39 2.44 -10.62 14.62
CA SER A 39 3.91 -10.81 14.52
C SER A 39 4.47 -11.79 15.55
N ALA A 40 3.76 -12.03 16.67
CA ALA A 40 4.09 -13.08 17.62
C ALA A 40 4.17 -14.48 16.99
N SER A 41 3.45 -14.73 15.89
CA SER A 41 3.48 -16.01 15.16
C SER A 41 4.82 -16.33 14.49
N ILE A 42 5.74 -15.36 14.41
CA ILE A 42 7.07 -15.49 13.80
C ILE A 42 8.18 -14.93 14.71
N ALA A 43 7.89 -14.68 15.99
CA ALA A 43 8.80 -13.98 16.89
C ALA A 43 10.11 -14.74 17.21
N ASP A 44 10.10 -16.05 16.99
CA ASP A 44 11.24 -16.97 17.09
C ASP A 44 12.18 -16.93 15.86
N LEU A 45 11.74 -16.32 14.75
CA LEU A 45 12.54 -16.20 13.53
C LEU A 45 13.47 -14.96 13.60
N PRO A 46 14.56 -14.93 12.81
CA PRO A 46 15.35 -13.70 12.63
C PRO A 46 14.53 -12.66 11.86
N VAL A 47 13.81 -11.82 12.61
CA VAL A 47 12.90 -10.80 12.09
C VAL A 47 13.59 -9.44 12.08
N TYR A 48 13.48 -8.76 10.95
CA TYR A 48 13.91 -7.39 10.72
C TYR A 48 12.71 -6.53 10.34
N VAL A 49 12.77 -5.24 10.60
CA VAL A 49 11.73 -4.26 10.27
C VAL A 49 12.36 -3.11 9.52
N TRP A 50 11.77 -2.77 8.37
CA TRP A 50 12.25 -1.67 7.55
C TRP A 50 11.09 -0.84 7.00
N ALA A 51 11.31 0.45 6.85
CA ALA A 51 10.42 1.36 6.16
C ALA A 51 11.25 2.36 5.35
N TRP A 52 10.94 2.50 4.07
CA TRP A 52 11.65 3.42 3.16
C TRP A 52 11.81 4.85 3.70
N TRP A 53 10.79 5.37 4.38
CA TRP A 53 10.78 6.73 4.92
C TRP A 53 11.49 6.87 6.28
N ASP A 54 11.88 5.76 6.91
CA ASP A 54 12.50 5.75 8.24
C ASP A 54 13.95 5.27 8.15
N ARG A 55 14.87 6.22 8.00
CA ARG A 55 16.32 5.95 7.91
C ARG A 55 16.88 5.21 9.12
N ALA A 56 16.26 5.31 10.29
CA ALA A 56 16.70 4.55 11.47
C ALA A 56 16.57 3.04 11.26
N SER A 57 15.70 2.62 10.34
CA SER A 57 15.47 1.22 9.99
C SER A 57 16.45 0.66 8.95
N ASP A 58 17.25 1.49 8.28
CA ASP A 58 18.16 1.06 7.21
C ASP A 58 19.22 0.06 7.68
N GLY A 59 19.66 0.19 8.94
CA GLY A 59 20.57 -0.79 9.54
C GLY A 59 19.95 -2.18 9.67
N GLN A 60 18.63 -2.29 9.78
CA GLN A 60 17.93 -3.58 9.77
C GLN A 60 17.89 -4.18 8.37
N LEU A 61 17.61 -3.36 7.36
CA LEU A 61 17.63 -3.78 5.96
C LEU A 61 19.01 -4.32 5.55
N ALA A 62 20.07 -3.62 5.93
CA ALA A 62 21.44 -4.07 5.66
C ALA A 62 21.74 -5.43 6.29
N ARG A 63 21.36 -5.63 7.55
CA ARG A 63 21.53 -6.93 8.24
C ARG A 63 20.71 -8.05 7.60
N TRP A 64 19.48 -7.77 7.19
CA TRP A 64 18.65 -8.75 6.50
C TRP A 64 19.25 -9.15 5.15
N ARG A 65 19.75 -8.19 4.36
CA ARG A 65 20.42 -8.47 3.08
C ARG A 65 21.64 -9.36 3.27
N ASP A 66 22.45 -9.10 4.31
CA ASP A 66 23.65 -9.87 4.65
C ASP A 66 23.34 -11.28 5.18
N ARG A 67 22.33 -11.42 6.05
CA ARG A 67 22.14 -12.65 6.86
C ARG A 67 20.93 -13.49 6.47
N GLY A 68 20.05 -12.98 5.62
CA GLY A 68 18.74 -13.58 5.39
C GLY A 68 17.80 -13.43 6.59
N GLY A 69 16.69 -14.14 6.54
CA GLY A 69 15.61 -14.09 7.51
C GLY A 69 14.35 -13.43 6.96
N VAL A 70 13.54 -12.90 7.87
CA VAL A 70 12.24 -12.31 7.55
C VAL A 70 12.31 -10.80 7.67
N LEU A 71 12.06 -10.07 6.58
CA LEU A 71 11.96 -8.61 6.58
C LEU A 71 10.49 -8.18 6.58
N LEU A 72 10.05 -7.52 7.63
CA LEU A 72 8.77 -6.80 7.67
C LEU A 72 8.95 -5.44 7.00
N ASP A 73 8.58 -5.36 5.73
CA ASP A 73 8.60 -4.12 4.94
C ASP A 73 7.30 -3.34 5.14
N ARG A 74 7.42 -2.13 5.67
CA ARG A 74 6.27 -1.25 5.91
C ARG A 74 5.88 -0.42 4.69
N TYR A 75 6.66 -0.43 3.61
CA TYR A 75 6.33 0.32 2.41
C TYR A 75 5.15 -0.33 1.65
N THR A 76 4.34 0.49 0.98
CA THR A 76 3.16 0.00 0.24
C THR A 76 3.54 -0.89 -0.93
N TYR A 77 4.67 -0.57 -1.56
CA TYR A 77 5.30 -1.33 -2.63
C TYR A 77 6.58 -1.94 -2.08
N SER A 78 6.90 -3.17 -2.43
CA SER A 78 8.11 -3.85 -1.93
C SER A 78 9.32 -3.78 -2.86
N ASP A 79 9.23 -2.94 -3.90
CA ASP A 79 10.26 -2.71 -4.92
C ASP A 79 11.58 -2.19 -4.33
N ARG A 80 11.53 -1.42 -3.23
CA ARG A 80 12.72 -0.75 -2.67
C ARG A 80 13.53 -1.59 -1.68
N ALA A 81 12.97 -2.67 -1.14
CA ALA A 81 13.69 -3.56 -0.22
C ALA A 81 14.85 -4.30 -0.94
N GLY A 82 14.76 -4.45 -2.26
CA GLY A 82 15.74 -5.17 -3.09
C GLY A 82 15.35 -6.64 -3.29
N PRO A 83 16.31 -7.48 -3.72
CA PRO A 83 16.05 -8.89 -4.01
C PRO A 83 15.55 -9.68 -2.81
N ALA A 84 14.58 -10.57 -3.05
CA ALA A 84 14.06 -11.53 -2.09
C ALA A 84 13.75 -12.85 -2.79
N ASP A 85 13.82 -13.97 -2.07
CA ASP A 85 13.41 -15.26 -2.61
C ASP A 85 11.89 -15.34 -2.71
N VAL A 86 11.22 -14.98 -1.61
CA VAL A 86 9.77 -15.10 -1.46
C VAL A 86 9.19 -13.79 -0.93
N LEU A 87 8.08 -13.36 -1.54
CA LEU A 87 7.26 -12.27 -1.04
C LEU A 87 5.98 -12.81 -0.40
N VAL A 88 5.66 -12.36 0.81
CA VAL A 88 4.40 -12.66 1.49
C VAL A 88 3.67 -11.37 1.80
N PHE A 89 2.46 -11.22 1.27
CA PHE A 89 1.59 -10.12 1.66
C PHE A 89 0.89 -10.45 2.98
N VAL A 90 0.76 -9.46 3.87
CA VAL A 90 -0.10 -9.58 5.07
C VAL A 90 -1.55 -9.22 4.79
N GLU A 91 -1.80 -8.55 3.65
CA GLU A 91 -3.11 -8.11 3.19
C GLU A 91 -3.17 -8.24 1.66
N CYS A 92 -4.32 -8.69 1.13
CA CYS A 92 -4.49 -8.83 -0.31
C CYS A 92 -4.30 -7.47 -1.01
N PRO A 93 -3.43 -7.36 -2.03
CA PRO A 93 -3.28 -6.14 -2.79
C PRO A 93 -4.59 -5.81 -3.53
N MET A 94 -4.95 -4.52 -3.57
CA MET A 94 -6.18 -4.04 -4.22
C MET A 94 -6.00 -3.68 -5.71
N THR A 95 -4.77 -3.65 -6.21
CA THR A 95 -4.47 -3.33 -7.61
C THR A 95 -3.40 -4.26 -8.18
N MET A 96 -3.49 -4.52 -9.50
CA MET A 96 -2.48 -5.29 -10.21
C MET A 96 -1.13 -4.57 -10.21
N ASP A 97 -1.10 -3.24 -10.28
CA ASP A 97 0.13 -2.45 -10.20
C ASP A 97 0.85 -2.68 -8.87
N ARG A 98 0.10 -2.70 -7.76
CA ARG A 98 0.69 -2.99 -6.45
C ARG A 98 1.31 -4.38 -6.41
N LEU A 99 0.62 -5.38 -6.95
CA LEU A 99 1.15 -6.74 -7.04
C LEU A 99 2.43 -6.76 -7.88
N THR A 100 2.37 -6.17 -9.08
CA THR A 100 3.44 -6.17 -10.09
C THR A 100 4.70 -5.49 -9.59
N CYS A 101 4.57 -4.28 -9.04
CA CYS A 101 5.71 -3.53 -8.51
C CYS A 101 6.32 -4.23 -7.27
N SER A 102 5.49 -4.80 -6.40
CA SER A 102 5.99 -5.40 -5.16
C SER A 102 6.78 -6.69 -5.39
N HIS A 103 6.39 -7.52 -6.36
CA HIS A 103 7.09 -8.77 -6.64
C HIS A 103 8.24 -8.61 -7.65
N ALA A 104 8.54 -7.38 -8.10
CA ALA A 104 9.49 -7.13 -9.19
C ALA A 104 10.89 -7.73 -8.91
N ASN A 105 11.30 -7.74 -7.64
CA ASN A 105 12.59 -8.25 -7.18
C ASN A 105 12.48 -9.62 -6.48
N THR A 106 11.37 -10.33 -6.66
CA THR A 106 11.15 -11.65 -6.05
C THR A 106 11.59 -12.76 -7.02
N ALA A 107 12.34 -13.74 -6.53
CA ALA A 107 12.88 -14.81 -7.38
C ALA A 107 11.89 -15.97 -7.60
N GLU A 108 11.23 -16.44 -6.54
CA GLU A 108 10.61 -17.77 -6.55
C GLU A 108 9.09 -17.75 -6.67
N TYR A 109 8.43 -17.10 -5.71
CA TYR A 109 6.99 -16.96 -5.68
C TYR A 109 6.51 -15.86 -4.73
N THR A 110 5.25 -15.48 -4.91
CA THR A 110 4.54 -14.54 -4.06
C THR A 110 3.33 -15.21 -3.40
N VAL A 111 3.10 -14.95 -2.12
CA VAL A 111 1.95 -15.43 -1.36
C VAL A 111 0.98 -14.28 -1.11
N ILE A 112 -0.27 -14.49 -1.52
CA ILE A 112 -1.36 -13.54 -1.39
C ILE A 112 -2.35 -14.07 -0.34
N PRO A 113 -2.59 -13.35 0.76
CA PRO A 113 -3.57 -13.79 1.74
C PRO A 113 -4.97 -13.63 1.16
N VAL A 114 -5.87 -14.54 1.52
CA VAL A 114 -7.30 -14.44 1.29
C VAL A 114 -7.91 -13.76 2.53
N PRO A 115 -8.38 -12.50 2.41
CA PRO A 115 -9.07 -11.83 3.49
C PRO A 115 -10.27 -12.67 3.96
N HIS A 116 -10.31 -12.98 5.25
CA HIS A 116 -11.53 -13.50 5.89
C HIS A 116 -12.69 -12.48 5.81
N THR A 117 -12.35 -11.21 5.55
CA THR A 117 -13.25 -10.11 5.24
C THR A 117 -13.29 -9.80 3.74
N TRP A 118 -13.38 -10.81 2.87
CA TRP A 118 -13.37 -10.62 1.41
C TRP A 118 -14.37 -9.56 0.93
N ARG A 119 -15.58 -9.57 1.50
CA ARG A 119 -16.61 -8.53 1.25
C ARG A 119 -16.13 -7.11 1.59
N VAL A 120 -15.36 -6.92 2.66
CA VAL A 120 -14.79 -5.62 3.03
C VAL A 120 -13.66 -5.24 2.07
N HIS A 121 -12.88 -6.23 1.61
CA HIS A 121 -11.87 -6.00 0.57
C HIS A 121 -12.52 -5.52 -0.74
N GLU A 122 -13.58 -6.18 -1.20
CA GLU A 122 -14.38 -5.76 -2.36
C GLU A 122 -14.98 -4.36 -2.16
N GLU A 123 -15.56 -4.08 -0.99
CA GLU A 123 -16.06 -2.74 -0.68
C GLU A 123 -14.95 -1.68 -0.72
N CYS A 124 -13.74 -2.01 -0.24
CA CYS A 124 -12.60 -1.09 -0.33
C CYS A 124 -12.17 -0.83 -1.78
N ILE A 125 -12.28 -1.82 -2.67
CA ILE A 125 -12.04 -1.65 -4.11
C ILE A 125 -13.11 -0.73 -4.69
N ASP A 126 -14.39 -1.05 -4.50
CA ASP A 126 -15.52 -0.24 -4.99
C ASP A 126 -15.44 1.23 -4.55
N LEU A 127 -14.96 1.50 -3.32
CA LEU A 127 -14.78 2.87 -2.82
C LEU A 127 -13.57 3.60 -3.42
N ARG A 128 -12.54 2.87 -3.87
CA ARG A 128 -11.35 3.43 -4.53
C ARG A 128 -11.55 3.61 -6.03
N THR A 129 -12.42 2.80 -6.62
CA THR A 129 -12.85 2.88 -8.02
C THR A 129 -14.36 3.06 -8.07
N PRO A 130 -14.87 4.27 -7.78
CA PRO A 130 -16.30 4.50 -7.69
C PRO A 130 -17.01 4.16 -8.99
N ARG A 131 -18.24 3.63 -8.89
CA ARG A 131 -19.04 3.33 -10.07
C ARG A 131 -19.39 4.59 -10.83
N VAL A 132 -19.62 4.47 -12.13
CA VAL A 132 -19.95 5.61 -12.99
C VAL A 132 -21.22 6.33 -12.51
N GLU A 133 -22.18 5.59 -11.95
CA GLU A 133 -23.42 6.10 -11.38
C GLU A 133 -23.17 6.98 -10.16
N ASP A 134 -22.26 6.57 -9.26
CA ASP A 134 -21.87 7.34 -8.09
C ASP A 134 -21.16 8.63 -8.52
N LEU A 135 -20.26 8.55 -9.51
CA LEU A 135 -19.57 9.71 -10.06
C LEU A 135 -20.53 10.70 -10.74
N ARG A 136 -21.53 10.20 -11.49
CA ARG A 136 -22.58 11.04 -12.10
C ARG A 136 -23.43 11.73 -11.04
N THR A 137 -23.80 11.01 -9.98
CA THR A 137 -24.58 11.54 -8.86
C THR A 137 -23.81 12.66 -8.15
N ILE A 138 -22.54 12.42 -7.80
CA ILE A 138 -21.66 13.42 -7.20
C ILE A 138 -21.50 14.64 -8.12
N ARG A 139 -21.26 14.43 -9.42
CA ARG A 139 -21.12 15.53 -10.39
C ARG A 139 -22.42 16.37 -10.48
N SER A 140 -23.57 15.70 -10.47
CA SER A 140 -24.90 16.33 -10.53
C SER A 140 -25.22 17.17 -9.28
N ALA A 141 -24.76 16.74 -8.11
CA ALA A 141 -24.89 17.51 -6.86
C ALA A 141 -23.95 18.73 -6.86
N CYS A 142 -22.67 18.53 -7.23
CA CYS A 142 -21.70 19.62 -7.26
C CYS A 142 -22.15 20.79 -8.15
N ARG A 143 -22.67 20.52 -9.36
CA ARG A 143 -23.05 21.56 -10.35
C ARG A 143 -21.99 22.66 -10.55
N GLY A 144 -20.70 22.30 -10.50
CA GLY A 144 -19.57 23.23 -10.58
C GLY A 144 -19.18 23.91 -9.26
N ARG A 145 -19.89 23.66 -8.16
CA ARG A 145 -19.57 24.14 -6.81
C ARG A 145 -18.68 23.14 -6.08
N ARG A 146 -17.88 23.64 -5.14
CA ARG A 146 -17.12 22.81 -4.19
C ARG A 146 -17.99 22.53 -2.97
N LEU A 147 -18.31 21.27 -2.73
CA LEU A 147 -19.09 20.83 -1.58
C LEU A 147 -18.20 20.14 -0.52
N THR A 148 -18.59 20.29 0.75
CA THR A 148 -18.04 19.49 1.85
C THR A 148 -18.55 18.05 1.78
N ASP A 149 -17.93 17.13 2.53
CA ASP A 149 -18.39 15.73 2.55
C ASP A 149 -19.80 15.60 3.15
N GLU A 150 -20.17 16.46 4.10
CA GLU A 150 -21.51 16.53 4.71
C GLU A 150 -22.56 17.08 3.74
N GLN A 151 -22.22 18.10 2.95
CA GLN A 151 -23.10 18.60 1.90
C GLN A 151 -23.32 17.56 0.80
N LEU A 152 -22.26 16.84 0.41
CA LEU A 152 -22.37 15.75 -0.55
C LEU A 152 -23.25 14.62 -0.02
N GLU A 153 -23.11 14.21 1.23
CA GLU A 153 -24.02 13.23 1.86
C GLU A 153 -25.47 13.70 1.78
N SER A 154 -25.72 14.95 2.15
CA SER A 154 -27.07 15.54 2.16
C SER A 154 -27.68 15.65 0.76
N GLU A 155 -26.89 16.03 -0.26
CA GLU A 155 -27.36 16.22 -1.64
C GLU A 155 -27.43 14.92 -2.46
N THR A 156 -26.63 13.89 -2.11
CA THR A 156 -26.54 12.64 -2.90
C THR A 156 -27.14 11.41 -2.21
N GLY A 157 -27.33 11.46 -0.89
CA GLY A 157 -27.67 10.30 -0.07
C GLY A 157 -26.54 9.28 0.10
N ILE A 158 -25.35 9.54 -0.49
CA ILE A 158 -24.18 8.68 -0.33
C ILE A 158 -23.61 8.90 1.08
N PRO A 159 -23.44 7.85 1.90
CA PRO A 159 -22.91 8.00 3.25
C PRO A 159 -21.57 8.74 3.26
N ARG A 160 -21.42 9.69 4.20
CA ARG A 160 -20.23 10.56 4.29
C ARG A 160 -18.91 9.80 4.26
N GLN A 161 -18.84 8.68 4.98
CA GLN A 161 -17.63 7.83 5.00
C GLN A 161 -17.23 7.37 3.60
N ARG A 162 -18.20 6.96 2.78
CA ARG A 162 -17.95 6.53 1.39
C ARG A 162 -17.50 7.70 0.53
N VAL A 163 -18.16 8.85 0.63
CA VAL A 163 -17.76 10.09 -0.06
C VAL A 163 -16.32 10.46 0.25
N THR A 164 -15.92 10.43 1.52
CA THR A 164 -14.54 10.73 1.93
C THR A 164 -13.52 9.79 1.27
N TYR A 165 -13.82 8.48 1.18
CA TYR A 165 -12.93 7.51 0.54
C TYR A 165 -12.87 7.67 -0.99
N MET A 166 -14.02 7.83 -1.65
CA MET A 166 -14.07 8.07 -3.09
C MET A 166 -13.28 9.33 -3.45
N ARG A 167 -13.52 10.44 -2.73
CA ARG A 167 -12.82 11.71 -2.97
C ARG A 167 -11.32 11.60 -2.79
N LYS A 168 -10.83 10.85 -1.79
CA LYS A 168 -9.38 10.63 -1.61
C LYS A 168 -8.74 9.96 -2.83
N SER A 169 -9.46 9.06 -3.48
CA SER A 169 -9.00 8.35 -4.68
C SER A 169 -9.11 9.21 -5.96
N LEU A 170 -10.00 10.20 -5.96
CA LEU A 170 -10.21 11.16 -7.04
C LEU A 170 -9.33 12.42 -6.94
N LYS A 171 -8.52 12.57 -5.89
CA LYS A 171 -7.53 13.65 -5.82
C LYS A 171 -6.45 13.32 -6.84
N PRO A 172 -6.19 14.16 -7.87
CA PRO A 172 -4.94 14.06 -8.57
C PRO A 172 -3.82 14.21 -7.53
N VAL A 173 -2.77 13.39 -7.65
CA VAL A 173 -1.49 13.71 -7.01
C VAL A 173 -0.99 14.93 -7.77
N GLU A 174 -1.39 16.14 -7.35
CA GLU A 174 -0.82 17.35 -7.92
C GLU A 174 0.64 17.42 -7.48
N GLU A 175 1.54 16.99 -8.36
CA GLU A 175 2.96 17.26 -8.26
C GLU A 175 3.19 18.72 -8.70
N TRP A 176 3.23 19.61 -7.73
CA TRP A 176 3.60 21.00 -7.96
C TRP A 176 5.12 21.09 -8.06
N GLU A 177 5.65 20.91 -9.27
CA GLU A 177 7.05 21.20 -9.54
C GLU A 177 7.26 22.71 -9.71
N LEU A 178 8.13 23.27 -8.87
CA LEU A 178 8.57 24.65 -9.02
C LEU A 178 9.51 24.70 -10.24
N ARG A 179 9.10 25.39 -11.31
CA ARG A 179 9.95 25.58 -12.50
C ARG A 179 11.30 26.17 -12.05
N PRO A 180 12.46 25.71 -12.55
CA PRO A 180 13.77 26.17 -12.07
C PRO A 180 13.96 27.69 -12.03
N ARG A 181 13.39 28.41 -13.01
CA ARG A 181 13.40 29.88 -13.08
C ARG A 181 12.58 30.59 -11.99
N LEU A 182 11.72 29.85 -11.29
CA LEU A 182 10.87 30.32 -10.19
C LEU A 182 11.41 29.87 -8.82
N ALA A 183 12.55 29.16 -8.78
CA ALA A 183 13.20 28.78 -7.54
C ALA A 183 13.54 30.03 -6.71
N PRO A 184 13.46 29.98 -5.37
CA PRO A 184 13.80 31.11 -4.50
C PRO A 184 15.23 31.67 -4.70
N GLY A 185 16.13 30.89 -5.31
CA GLY A 185 17.48 31.30 -5.68
C GLY A 185 17.68 31.55 -7.18
N ALA A 186 16.61 31.63 -7.98
CA ALA A 186 16.75 31.89 -9.42
C ALA A 186 17.28 33.32 -9.64
N PRO A 187 18.24 33.54 -10.55
CA PRO A 187 18.89 34.84 -10.75
C PRO A 187 17.92 36.00 -11.05
N GLY A 188 16.73 35.72 -11.57
CA GLY A 188 15.70 36.73 -11.85
C GLY A 188 14.74 37.04 -10.69
N LEU A 189 14.90 36.39 -9.52
CA LEU A 189 14.05 36.54 -8.34
C LEU A 189 14.80 36.98 -7.09
N VAL A 190 16.14 36.92 -7.10
CA VAL A 190 16.97 37.50 -6.05
C VAL A 190 17.12 39.01 -6.34
N PRO A 191 16.81 39.91 -5.40
CA PRO A 191 17.06 41.34 -5.59
C PRO A 191 18.53 41.59 -5.92
N ALA A 192 18.80 42.45 -6.91
CA ALA A 192 20.15 42.84 -7.30
C ALA A 192 20.88 43.61 -6.19
#